data_AF-A0A946VMM7-F1
#
_entry.id   AF-A0A946VMM7-F1
#
_cell.length_a   1.000
_cell.length_b   1.000
_cell.length_c   1.000
_cell.angle_alpha   90.00
_cell.angle_beta   90.00
_cell.angle_gamma   90.00
#
_symmetry.space_group_name_H-M   'P 1'
#
loop_
_entity.id
_entity.type
_entity.pdbx_description
1 polymer ?
#
loop_
_entity_poly.entity_id
_entity_poly.type
_entity_poly.pdbx_seq_one_letter_code
_entity_poly.pdbx_strand_id
1 'polypeptide(L)'
;MAPFRIYGKFKAVIRTSIVSSLLAVTSFLFIDVVSAQELPAISDTVADARPMEGYFNLYWDEADGKLYWEIDKLDTEFLYQVSMASGLGSNPVGIDRGQLRGTYVLKARRVGPRVLLMQPNYRYRATSDNVLERQAVEDAFAPSVIWGFDIVAADGDTILVDATDFFLRDARNVTGTIAGRVQGSFRQDKSRSAYYLDNT
;
A
#
# COMPACT_ATOMS: atom_id res chain seq x y z
N MET A 1 88.49 -20.10 -50.31
CA MET A 1 88.52 -19.24 -51.51
C MET A 1 87.17 -18.54 -51.59
N ALA A 2 87.17 -17.22 -51.44
CA ALA A 2 85.99 -16.36 -51.29
C ALA A 2 85.25 -16.13 -52.65
N PRO A 3 84.16 -15.34 -52.76
CA PRO A 3 83.31 -14.75 -51.73
C PRO A 3 81.78 -14.88 -51.99
N PHE A 4 81.05 -14.40 -50.99
CA PHE A 4 79.64 -14.02 -50.94
C PHE A 4 79.27 -12.88 -51.92
N ARG A 5 78.05 -12.89 -52.50
CA ARG A 5 77.28 -11.67 -52.83
C ARG A 5 75.77 -11.95 -52.99
N ILE A 6 74.96 -11.19 -52.27
CA ILE A 6 73.48 -11.18 -52.25
C ILE A 6 72.95 -10.10 -53.21
N TYR A 7 71.82 -10.37 -53.87
CA TYR A 7 70.83 -9.41 -54.41
C TYR A 7 69.44 -10.06 -54.20
N GLY A 8 68.53 -9.52 -53.36
CA GLY A 8 67.54 -8.48 -53.68
C GLY A 8 66.32 -9.10 -54.39
N LYS A 9 65.04 -8.93 -54.01
CA LYS A 9 64.28 -7.88 -53.32
C LYS A 9 62.88 -8.46 -52.98
N PHE A 10 62.17 -7.96 -51.96
CA PHE A 10 60.89 -7.22 -52.12
C PHE A 10 60.14 -7.00 -50.80
N LYS A 11 59.87 -5.71 -50.57
CA LYS A 11 58.75 -5.06 -49.84
C LYS A 11 58.54 -5.31 -48.34
N ALA A 12 58.78 -4.21 -47.64
CA ALA A 12 58.33 -3.86 -46.30
C ALA A 12 56.81 -3.88 -46.16
N VAL A 13 56.32 -4.26 -44.97
CA VAL A 13 55.39 -3.44 -44.18
C VAL A 13 55.72 -3.62 -42.70
N ILE A 14 56.10 -2.52 -42.08
CA ILE A 14 56.19 -2.30 -40.63
C ILE A 14 54.76 -2.11 -40.12
N ARG A 15 54.35 -2.77 -39.02
CA ARG A 15 53.68 -2.11 -37.89
C ARG A 15 53.34 -3.05 -36.73
N THR A 16 54.01 -2.78 -35.60
CA THR A 16 53.51 -2.79 -34.21
C THR A 16 52.87 -4.06 -33.66
N SER A 17 53.65 -4.81 -32.87
CA SER A 17 53.17 -5.81 -31.91
C SER A 17 53.53 -5.36 -30.49
N ILE A 18 52.72 -4.47 -29.90
CA ILE A 18 52.68 -4.23 -28.45
C ILE A 18 51.23 -3.93 -28.06
N VAL A 19 50.33 -4.93 -28.07
CA VAL A 19 49.10 -4.90 -27.26
C VAL A 19 48.64 -6.34 -27.07
N SER A 20 49.12 -7.02 -26.02
CA SER A 20 48.61 -8.36 -25.68
C SER A 20 48.70 -8.57 -24.18
N SER A 21 48.10 -7.70 -23.36
CA SER A 21 47.89 -7.92 -21.91
C SER A 21 46.92 -6.89 -21.31
N LEU A 22 45.75 -6.68 -21.90
CA LEU A 22 44.68 -5.91 -21.23
C LEU A 22 43.31 -6.24 -21.84
N LEU A 23 42.89 -7.51 -21.75
CA LEU A 23 41.54 -7.90 -22.12
C LEU A 23 40.95 -8.76 -21.00
N ALA A 24 39.74 -8.41 -20.60
CA ALA A 24 38.82 -9.14 -19.71
C ALA A 24 38.88 -8.87 -18.20
N VAL A 25 38.90 -7.60 -17.78
CA VAL A 25 38.17 -7.21 -16.53
C VAL A 25 37.54 -5.82 -16.74
N THR A 26 36.55 -5.73 -17.61
CA THR A 26 35.56 -4.65 -17.55
C THR A 26 34.25 -5.28 -17.12
N SER A 27 34.16 -5.54 -15.81
CA SER A 27 32.89 -5.83 -15.17
C SER A 27 32.01 -4.61 -15.38
N PHE A 28 30.99 -4.75 -16.22
CA PHE A 28 29.92 -3.77 -16.35
C PHE A 28 29.24 -3.67 -14.99
N LEU A 29 29.65 -2.70 -14.19
CA LEU A 29 28.83 -2.18 -13.10
C LEU A 29 27.67 -1.45 -13.77
N PHE A 30 26.63 -2.20 -14.17
CA PHE A 30 25.29 -1.63 -14.29
C PHE A 30 24.89 -1.21 -12.88
N ILE A 31 25.18 0.05 -12.57
CA ILE A 31 24.51 0.72 -11.47
C ILE A 31 23.09 0.92 -11.98
N ASP A 32 22.20 0.00 -11.61
CA ASP A 32 20.77 0.26 -11.67
C ASP A 32 20.53 1.45 -10.74
N VAL A 33 20.50 2.65 -11.32
CA VAL A 33 19.96 3.81 -10.65
C VAL A 33 18.49 3.48 -10.42
N VAL A 34 18.19 3.00 -9.22
CA VAL A 34 16.82 2.89 -8.72
C VAL A 34 16.29 4.31 -8.67
N SER A 35 15.70 4.74 -9.77
CA SER A 35 14.90 5.96 -9.81
C SER A 35 13.72 5.73 -8.88
N ALA A 36 13.61 6.54 -7.83
CA ALA A 36 12.34 6.64 -7.13
C ALA A 36 11.32 7.12 -8.16
N GLN A 37 10.42 6.25 -8.59
CA GLN A 37 9.35 6.63 -9.50
C GLN A 37 8.46 7.61 -8.74
N GLU A 38 8.36 8.83 -9.24
CA GLU A 38 7.49 9.85 -8.69
C GLU A 38 6.04 9.34 -8.80
N LEU A 39 5.28 9.45 -7.71
CA LEU A 39 3.89 9.03 -7.70
C LEU A 39 3.10 9.91 -8.67
N PRO A 40 2.11 9.37 -9.40
CA PRO A 40 1.24 10.19 -10.22
C PRO A 40 0.46 11.18 -9.36
N ALA A 41 -0.02 12.26 -9.99
CA ALA A 41 -0.94 13.19 -9.36
C ALA A 41 -2.27 12.48 -9.06
N ILE A 42 -2.95 12.91 -8.00
CA ILE A 42 -4.25 12.33 -7.61
C ILE A 42 -5.26 12.58 -8.73
N SER A 43 -5.29 13.80 -9.27
CA SER A 43 -6.19 14.20 -10.36
C SER A 43 -6.10 13.31 -11.59
N ASP A 44 -4.89 12.85 -11.93
CA ASP A 44 -4.66 11.99 -13.10
C ASP A 44 -5.16 10.56 -12.83
N THR A 45 -5.00 10.09 -11.59
CA THR A 45 -5.39 8.73 -11.18
C THR A 45 -6.90 8.56 -11.07
N VAL A 46 -7.61 9.63 -10.71
CA VAL A 46 -9.08 9.61 -10.49
C VAL A 46 -9.85 10.38 -11.56
N ALA A 47 -9.22 10.71 -12.70
CA ALA A 47 -9.80 11.57 -13.74
C ALA A 47 -11.18 11.10 -14.24
N ASP A 48 -11.36 9.78 -14.38
CA ASP A 48 -12.61 9.15 -14.84
C ASP A 48 -13.45 8.58 -13.68
N ALA A 49 -13.00 8.74 -12.44
CA ALA A 49 -13.71 8.25 -11.26
C ALA A 49 -14.75 9.26 -10.79
N ARG A 50 -15.88 8.75 -10.27
CA ARG A 50 -16.93 9.57 -9.68
C ARG A 50 -16.49 10.04 -8.27
N PRO A 51 -16.36 11.35 -8.02
CA PRO A 51 -16.03 11.85 -6.68
C PRO A 51 -17.19 11.65 -5.71
N MET A 52 -16.85 11.34 -4.46
CA MET A 52 -17.75 11.17 -3.33
C MET A 52 -17.19 12.00 -2.17
N GLU A 53 -17.63 13.24 -2.07
CA GLU A 53 -17.16 14.19 -1.05
C GLU A 53 -17.76 13.89 0.33
N GLY A 54 -16.96 14.06 1.38
CA GLY A 54 -17.39 13.81 2.74
C GLY A 54 -16.35 14.22 3.79
N TYR A 55 -16.42 13.61 4.97
CA TYR A 55 -15.33 13.77 5.97
C TYR A 55 -13.99 13.26 5.40
N PHE A 56 -14.07 12.20 4.60
CA PHE A 56 -13.03 11.76 3.69
C PHE A 56 -13.57 11.80 2.27
N ASN A 57 -12.74 12.24 1.33
CA ASN A 57 -13.06 12.15 -0.09
C ASN A 57 -12.76 10.74 -0.59
N LEU A 58 -13.73 10.15 -1.28
CA LEU A 58 -13.58 8.87 -1.97
C LEU A 58 -13.78 9.08 -3.47
N TYR A 59 -13.22 8.19 -4.28
CA TYR A 59 -13.40 8.21 -5.73
C TYR A 59 -13.80 6.81 -6.19
N TRP A 60 -14.97 6.71 -6.79
CA TRP A 60 -15.50 5.46 -7.33
C TRP A 60 -15.16 5.33 -8.81
N ASP A 61 -14.26 4.40 -9.13
CA ASP A 61 -13.96 4.00 -10.50
C ASP A 61 -14.89 2.84 -10.89
N GLU A 62 -15.89 3.15 -11.70
CA GLU A 62 -16.89 2.18 -12.14
C GLU A 62 -16.31 1.15 -13.13
N ALA A 63 -15.31 1.53 -13.93
CA ALA A 63 -14.75 0.67 -14.96
C ALA A 63 -13.92 -0.45 -14.35
N ASP A 64 -13.10 -0.13 -13.35
CA ASP A 64 -12.27 -1.10 -12.63
C ASP A 64 -12.94 -1.66 -11.37
N GLY A 65 -14.06 -1.07 -10.93
CA GLY A 65 -14.75 -1.43 -9.69
C GLY A 65 -13.93 -1.08 -8.44
N LYS A 66 -13.12 -0.02 -8.51
CA LYS A 66 -12.23 0.40 -7.42
C LYS A 66 -12.80 1.56 -6.63
N LEU A 67 -12.55 1.53 -5.33
CA LEU A 67 -12.85 2.63 -4.42
C LEU A 67 -11.55 3.19 -3.87
N TYR A 68 -11.16 4.34 -4.40
CA TYR A 68 -10.01 5.08 -3.90
C TYR A 68 -10.40 5.94 -2.70
N TRP A 69 -9.47 6.10 -1.79
CA TRP A 69 -9.62 6.96 -0.61
C TRP A 69 -8.49 7.97 -0.57
N GLU A 70 -8.85 9.25 -0.56
CA GLU A 70 -7.93 10.37 -0.34
C GLU A 70 -7.78 10.64 1.16
N ILE A 71 -6.52 10.63 1.60
CA ILE A 71 -6.15 10.91 2.97
C ILE A 71 -5.36 12.23 2.96
N ASP A 72 -6.05 13.30 3.35
CA ASP A 72 -5.55 14.67 3.48
C ASP A 72 -5.07 15.00 4.90
N LYS A 73 -5.31 14.09 5.86
CA LYS A 73 -5.04 14.26 7.30
C LYS A 73 -4.29 13.06 7.85
N LEU A 74 -2.97 13.05 7.69
CA LEU A 74 -2.10 12.08 8.36
C LEU A 74 -2.05 12.36 9.87
N ASP A 75 -1.82 11.29 10.64
CA ASP A 75 -1.65 11.29 12.10
C ASP A 75 -2.80 11.95 12.90
N THR A 76 -3.94 12.17 12.24
CA THR A 76 -5.15 12.74 12.83
C THR A 76 -6.13 11.64 13.17
N GLU A 77 -6.64 11.65 14.39
CA GLU A 77 -7.58 10.64 14.87
C GLU A 77 -9.01 10.90 14.38
N PHE A 78 -9.68 9.81 13.99
CA PHE A 78 -11.07 9.83 13.58
C PHE A 78 -11.82 8.59 14.09
N LEU A 79 -13.14 8.69 14.17
CA LEU A 79 -14.01 7.59 14.57
C LEU A 79 -14.36 6.72 13.36
N TYR A 80 -14.03 5.44 13.42
CA TYR A 80 -14.47 4.42 12.47
C TYR A 80 -15.52 3.53 13.13
N GLN A 81 -16.76 3.63 12.65
CA GLN A 81 -17.89 2.84 13.12
C GLN A 81 -18.38 1.93 12.01
N VAL A 82 -18.33 0.62 12.23
CA VAL A 82 -18.96 -0.33 11.31
C VAL A 82 -20.44 -0.48 11.69
N SER A 83 -21.29 -0.35 10.68
CA SER A 83 -22.75 -0.53 10.78
C SER A 83 -23.21 -1.53 9.73
N MET A 84 -24.42 -2.05 9.90
CA MET A 84 -25.01 -2.99 8.96
C MET A 84 -26.18 -2.35 8.24
N ALA A 85 -26.04 -2.07 6.96
CA ALA A 85 -27.10 -1.44 6.16
C ALA A 85 -28.33 -2.35 5.99
N SER A 86 -28.12 -3.66 5.91
CA SER A 86 -29.15 -4.69 5.74
C SER A 86 -28.87 -5.90 6.64
N GLY A 87 -29.92 -6.47 7.25
CA GLY A 87 -29.81 -7.69 8.07
C GLY A 87 -30.21 -8.95 7.31
N LEU A 88 -29.95 -10.10 7.93
CA LEU A 88 -30.41 -11.41 7.46
C LEU A 88 -31.90 -11.65 7.79
N GLY A 89 -32.45 -10.90 8.75
CA GLY A 89 -33.85 -11.06 9.18
C GLY A 89 -34.10 -12.33 9.99
N SER A 90 -33.05 -12.87 10.65
CA SER A 90 -33.11 -14.11 11.42
C SER A 90 -32.58 -13.90 12.83
N ASN A 91 -33.48 -13.89 13.82
CA ASN A 91 -33.14 -13.73 15.24
C ASN A 91 -32.12 -14.76 15.76
N PRO A 92 -32.22 -16.07 15.40
CA PRO A 92 -31.22 -17.06 15.81
C PRO A 92 -29.81 -16.72 15.34
N VAL A 93 -29.65 -16.08 14.17
CA VAL A 93 -28.34 -15.66 13.64
C VAL A 93 -27.94 -14.27 14.15
N GLY A 94 -28.92 -13.40 14.43
CA GLY A 94 -28.75 -12.09 15.06
C GLY A 94 -27.92 -11.11 14.26
N ILE A 95 -28.13 -11.14 12.95
CA ILE A 95 -27.56 -10.22 11.98
C ILE A 95 -28.70 -9.30 11.56
N ASP A 96 -28.84 -8.18 12.27
CA ASP A 96 -29.97 -7.27 12.09
C ASP A 96 -29.53 -5.93 11.47
N ARG A 97 -30.41 -5.35 10.66
CA ARG A 97 -30.22 -4.03 10.08
C ARG A 97 -30.00 -2.98 11.16
N GLY A 98 -29.10 -2.04 10.91
CA GLY A 98 -28.80 -0.91 11.78
C GLY A 98 -27.94 -1.27 12.99
N GLN A 99 -27.60 -2.55 13.20
CA GLN A 99 -26.71 -2.91 14.31
C GLN A 99 -25.34 -2.25 14.13
N LEU A 100 -24.84 -1.64 15.19
CA LEU A 100 -23.47 -1.15 15.29
C LEU A 100 -22.58 -2.23 15.90
N ARG A 101 -21.36 -2.40 15.39
CA ARG A 101 -20.35 -3.28 15.99
C ARG A 101 -18.99 -2.89 15.45
N GLY A 102 -17.97 -2.85 16.29
CA GLY A 102 -16.64 -2.42 15.86
C GLY A 102 -16.60 -0.90 15.77
N THR A 103 -16.26 -0.29 16.90
CA THR A 103 -16.04 1.15 17.03
C THR A 103 -14.56 1.34 17.35
N TYR A 104 -13.89 2.14 16.53
CA TYR A 104 -12.45 2.30 16.60
C TYR A 104 -12.10 3.78 16.52
N VAL A 105 -11.13 4.21 17.32
CA VAL A 105 -10.40 5.45 17.06
C VAL A 105 -9.21 5.08 16.20
N LEU A 106 -9.15 5.60 14.98
CA LEU A 106 -8.11 5.29 14.01
C LEU A 106 -7.34 6.53 13.61
N LYS A 107 -6.09 6.35 13.20
CA LYS A 107 -5.27 7.36 12.54
C LYS A 107 -4.52 6.74 11.37
N ALA A 108 -4.39 7.47 10.26
CA ALA A 108 -3.58 7.06 9.13
C ALA A 108 -2.13 7.50 9.36
N ARG A 109 -1.17 6.57 9.26
CA ARG A 109 0.25 6.87 9.40
C ARG A 109 1.00 6.42 8.17
N ARG A 110 1.71 7.35 7.52
CA ARG A 110 2.58 7.01 6.38
C ARG A 110 3.87 6.35 6.88
N VAL A 111 4.21 5.22 6.26
CA VAL A 111 5.45 4.48 6.48
C VAL A 111 6.02 4.10 5.11
N GLY A 112 6.96 4.91 4.61
CA GLY A 112 7.54 4.73 3.29
C GLY A 112 6.47 4.80 2.17
N PRO A 113 6.35 3.76 1.31
CA PRO A 113 5.36 3.72 0.23
C PRO A 113 3.97 3.25 0.69
N ARG A 114 3.78 3.06 2.00
CA ARG A 114 2.54 2.51 2.56
C ARG A 114 1.91 3.45 3.56
N VAL A 115 0.62 3.23 3.79
CA VAL A 115 -0.16 3.93 4.81
C VAL A 115 -0.78 2.89 5.72
N LEU A 116 -0.48 2.99 7.00
CA LEU A 116 -1.02 2.09 8.01
C LEU A 116 -2.20 2.77 8.69
N LEU A 117 -3.32 2.09 8.72
CA LEU A 117 -4.48 2.48 9.50
C LEU A 117 -4.32 1.92 10.91
N MET A 118 -3.91 2.78 11.83
CA MET A 118 -3.52 2.39 13.19
C MET A 118 -4.63 2.70 14.19
N GLN A 119 -4.81 1.83 15.17
CA GLN A 119 -5.63 2.05 16.35
C GLN A 119 -4.74 2.27 17.57
N PRO A 120 -4.72 3.47 18.17
CA PRO A 120 -4.06 3.72 19.44
C PRO A 120 -4.61 2.83 20.56
N ASN A 121 -3.74 2.42 21.49
CA ASN A 121 -4.14 1.57 22.60
C ASN A 121 -4.55 2.37 23.84
N TYR A 122 -5.77 2.91 23.83
CA TYR A 122 -6.26 3.72 24.95
C TYR A 122 -6.60 2.95 26.23
N ARG A 123 -6.37 1.63 26.29
CA ARG A 123 -6.37 0.91 27.59
C ARG A 123 -5.18 1.29 28.46
N TYR A 124 -4.10 1.77 27.85
CA TYR A 124 -2.90 2.21 28.55
C TYR A 124 -2.55 3.63 28.09
N ARG A 125 -2.70 4.59 28.99
CA ARG A 125 -2.41 6.00 28.72
C ARG A 125 -1.86 6.67 29.98
N ALA A 126 -0.90 7.57 29.82
CA ALA A 126 -0.47 8.47 30.88
C ALA A 126 -1.09 9.86 30.69
N THR A 127 -1.55 10.46 31.79
CA THR A 127 -2.14 11.80 31.80
C THR A 127 -1.24 12.83 32.47
N SER A 128 0.05 12.53 32.64
CA SER A 128 1.02 13.45 33.25
C SER A 128 1.51 14.50 32.26
N ASP A 129 1.97 15.62 32.79
CA ASP A 129 2.60 16.68 31.98
C ASP A 129 4.01 16.29 31.49
N ASN A 130 4.55 15.18 31.99
CA ASN A 130 5.85 14.68 31.57
C ASN A 130 5.76 13.97 30.21
N VAL A 131 6.32 14.60 29.17
CA VAL A 131 6.35 14.06 27.80
C VAL A 131 7.02 12.69 27.73
N LEU A 132 8.11 12.47 28.49
CA LEU A 132 8.84 11.21 28.46
C LEU A 132 8.06 10.06 29.10
N GLU A 133 7.26 10.35 30.12
CA GLU A 133 6.39 9.36 30.74
C GLU A 133 5.27 8.94 29.78
N ARG A 134 4.65 9.91 29.08
CA ARG A 134 3.64 9.62 28.06
C ARG A 134 4.20 8.77 26.92
N GLN A 135 5.39 9.12 26.42
CA GLN A 135 6.07 8.33 25.40
C GLN A 135 6.41 6.92 25.90
N ALA A 136 6.92 6.79 27.13
CA ALA A 136 7.26 5.48 27.69
C ALA A 136 6.04 4.56 27.80
N VAL A 137 4.86 5.09 28.14
CA VAL A 137 3.62 4.29 28.17
C VAL A 137 3.17 3.92 26.75
N GLU A 138 3.25 4.83 25.78
CA GLU A 138 2.92 4.54 24.37
C GLU A 138 3.83 3.44 23.80
N ASP A 139 5.13 3.50 24.07
CA ASP A 139 6.11 2.53 23.61
C ASP A 139 5.96 1.16 24.31
N ALA A 140 5.56 1.16 25.58
CA ALA A 140 5.36 -0.07 26.35
C ALA A 140 4.11 -0.85 25.92
N PHE A 141 3.12 -0.19 25.31
CA PHE A 141 1.84 -0.79 24.95
C PHE A 141 1.51 -0.56 23.48
N ALA A 142 1.81 -1.58 22.67
CA ALA A 142 1.68 -1.50 21.22
C ALA A 142 0.26 -1.09 20.75
N PRO A 143 0.17 -0.22 19.73
CA PRO A 143 -1.06 0.00 18.98
C PRO A 143 -1.38 -1.21 18.08
N SER A 144 -2.60 -1.24 17.54
CA SER A 144 -2.99 -2.23 16.54
C SER A 144 -2.90 -1.63 15.14
N VAL A 145 -2.40 -2.41 14.17
CA VAL A 145 -2.55 -2.08 12.75
C VAL A 145 -3.81 -2.76 12.23
N ILE A 146 -4.80 -1.97 11.82
CA ILE A 146 -6.08 -2.46 11.31
C ILE A 146 -5.99 -2.80 9.83
N TRP A 147 -5.23 -2.00 9.08
CA TRP A 147 -5.01 -2.21 7.65
C TRP A 147 -3.72 -1.53 7.18
N GLY A 148 -3.15 -2.00 6.07
CA GLY A 148 -2.05 -1.35 5.36
C GLY A 148 -2.39 -1.16 3.90
N PHE A 149 -2.30 0.06 3.41
CA PHE A 149 -2.53 0.44 2.03
C PHE A 149 -1.21 0.72 1.32
N ASP A 150 -1.17 0.47 0.03
CA ASP A 150 -0.11 0.98 -0.84
C ASP A 150 -0.56 2.35 -1.40
N ILE A 151 0.36 3.30 -1.45
CA ILE A 151 0.08 4.63 -1.98
C ILE A 151 0.08 4.53 -3.51
N VAL A 152 -1.03 4.92 -4.15
CA VAL A 152 -1.18 4.86 -5.61
C VAL A 152 -0.94 6.19 -6.30
N ALA A 153 -1.18 7.30 -5.59
CA ALA A 153 -0.95 8.67 -6.06
C ALA A 153 -0.70 9.60 -4.87
N ALA A 154 -0.09 10.77 -5.10
CA ALA A 154 0.11 11.76 -4.05
C ALA A 154 0.26 13.17 -4.62
N ASP A 155 -0.29 14.15 -3.90
CA ASP A 155 -0.13 15.58 -4.17
C ASP A 155 0.28 16.28 -2.87
N GLY A 156 1.59 16.56 -2.75
CA GLY A 156 2.16 17.10 -1.50
C GLY A 156 2.02 16.11 -0.33
N ASP A 157 1.31 16.54 0.72
CA ASP A 157 1.03 15.72 1.90
C ASP A 157 -0.24 14.87 1.77
N THR A 158 -1.06 15.14 0.75
CA THR A 158 -2.26 14.37 0.44
C THR A 158 -1.89 13.14 -0.35
N ILE A 159 -2.48 12.02 0.02
CA ILE A 159 -2.19 10.71 -0.56
C ILE A 159 -3.48 10.03 -1.01
N LEU A 160 -3.40 9.28 -2.09
CA LEU A 160 -4.46 8.41 -2.56
C LEU A 160 -4.08 6.95 -2.33
N VAL A 161 -5.02 6.18 -1.81
CA VAL A 161 -4.88 4.73 -1.64
C VAL A 161 -6.01 3.99 -2.34
N ASP A 162 -5.71 2.80 -2.86
CA ASP A 162 -6.76 1.84 -3.23
C ASP A 162 -7.32 1.21 -1.95
N ALA A 163 -8.57 1.55 -1.61
CA ALA A 163 -9.25 1.08 -0.41
C ALA A 163 -10.27 -0.04 -0.71
N THR A 164 -10.26 -0.60 -1.92
CA THR A 164 -11.27 -1.56 -2.41
C THR A 164 -11.42 -2.76 -1.48
N ASP A 165 -10.31 -3.46 -1.22
CA ASP A 165 -10.30 -4.63 -0.34
C ASP A 165 -10.60 -4.29 1.12
N PHE A 166 -10.24 -3.08 1.57
CA PHE A 166 -10.53 -2.63 2.93
C PHE A 166 -12.02 -2.44 3.18
N PHE A 167 -12.76 -1.88 2.22
CA PHE A 167 -14.19 -1.66 2.37
C PHE A 167 -15.02 -2.90 2.02
N LEU A 168 -14.53 -3.79 1.15
CA LEU A 168 -15.23 -5.04 0.83
C LEU A 168 -15.11 -6.10 1.91
N ARG A 169 -14.07 -6.09 2.76
CA ARG A 169 -13.86 -7.14 3.78
C ARG A 169 -15.05 -7.31 4.75
N ASP A 170 -15.14 -8.48 5.39
CA ASP A 170 -16.04 -8.74 6.51
C ASP A 170 -15.61 -7.98 7.79
N ALA A 171 -15.78 -6.66 7.80
CA ALA A 171 -15.33 -5.78 8.87
C ALA A 171 -16.08 -6.01 10.20
N ARG A 172 -17.30 -6.56 10.13
CA ARG A 172 -18.14 -6.85 11.29
C ARG A 172 -17.88 -8.23 11.89
N ASN A 173 -17.14 -9.09 11.20
CA ASN A 173 -16.98 -10.51 11.51
C ASN A 173 -18.34 -11.26 11.50
N VAL A 174 -19.09 -11.08 10.42
CA VAL A 174 -20.36 -11.76 10.12
C VAL A 174 -20.13 -13.26 10.03
N THR A 175 -19.12 -13.70 9.29
CA THR A 175 -18.81 -15.12 9.12
C THR A 175 -18.49 -15.79 10.46
N GLY A 176 -17.70 -15.14 11.33
CA GLY A 176 -17.46 -15.60 12.69
C GLY A 176 -18.70 -15.58 13.57
N THR A 177 -19.63 -14.63 13.36
CA THR A 177 -20.91 -14.60 14.07
C THR A 177 -21.77 -15.81 13.73
N ILE A 178 -21.88 -16.15 12.44
CA ILE A 178 -22.63 -17.32 11.98
C ILE A 178 -22.02 -18.61 12.55
N ALA A 179 -20.70 -18.75 12.46
CA ALA A 179 -19.98 -19.91 13.00
C ALA A 179 -20.14 -20.05 14.52
N GLY A 180 -19.99 -18.95 15.26
CA GLY A 180 -20.14 -18.92 16.72
C GLY A 180 -21.55 -19.23 17.20
N ARG A 181 -22.57 -19.09 16.34
CA ARG A 181 -23.96 -19.48 16.60
C ARG A 181 -24.32 -20.86 16.08
N VAL A 182 -23.33 -21.64 15.64
CA VAL A 182 -23.50 -23.02 15.15
C VAL A 182 -24.44 -23.06 13.93
N GLN A 183 -24.40 -22.03 13.09
CA GLN A 183 -25.22 -21.92 11.88
C GLN A 183 -24.46 -22.32 10.60
N GLY A 184 -23.32 -23.00 10.76
CA GLY A 184 -22.43 -23.42 9.68
C GLY A 184 -21.19 -22.53 9.53
N SER A 185 -20.33 -22.91 8.58
CA SER A 185 -19.08 -22.21 8.28
C SER A 185 -19.19 -21.56 6.91
N PHE A 186 -18.95 -20.25 6.86
CA PHE A 186 -19.04 -19.45 5.65
C PHE A 186 -17.74 -18.69 5.44
N ARG A 187 -17.49 -18.33 4.19
CA ARG A 187 -16.40 -17.44 3.80
C ARG A 187 -16.96 -16.42 2.83
N GLN A 188 -16.48 -15.19 2.91
CA GLN A 188 -16.78 -14.18 1.90
C GLN A 188 -16.29 -14.64 0.53
N ASP A 189 -17.14 -14.45 -0.48
CA ASP A 189 -16.83 -14.75 -1.87
C ASP A 189 -16.68 -13.45 -2.66
N LYS A 190 -15.43 -13.10 -2.99
CA LYS A 190 -15.12 -11.86 -3.73
C LYS A 190 -15.82 -11.82 -5.09
N SER A 191 -15.97 -12.96 -5.78
CA SER A 191 -16.63 -13.02 -7.09
C SER A 191 -18.13 -12.71 -7.05
N ARG A 192 -18.72 -12.76 -5.85
CA ARG A 192 -20.14 -12.47 -5.59
C ARG A 192 -20.32 -11.28 -4.65
N SER A 193 -19.27 -10.48 -4.46
CA SER A 193 -19.29 -9.29 -3.60
C SER A 193 -19.00 -8.06 -4.45
N ALA A 194 -19.81 -7.02 -4.29
CA ALA A 194 -19.64 -5.73 -4.94
C ALA A 194 -20.17 -4.62 -4.04
N TYR A 195 -19.84 -3.38 -4.35
CA TYR A 195 -20.40 -2.22 -3.67
C TYR A 195 -21.89 -2.06 -4.00
N TYR A 196 -22.65 -1.67 -2.99
CA TYR A 196 -24.02 -1.20 -3.16
C TYR A 196 -24.03 0.32 -2.99
N LEU A 197 -24.00 1.06 -4.10
CA LEU A 197 -23.74 2.50 -4.09
C LEU A 197 -24.96 3.37 -3.74
N ASP A 198 -26.18 2.87 -3.92
CA ASP A 198 -27.41 3.66 -3.68
C ASP A 198 -27.62 4.03 -2.20
N ASN A 199 -26.80 3.50 -1.28
CA ASN A 199 -26.83 3.77 0.16
C ASN A 199 -25.43 4.11 0.75
N THR A 200 -24.51 4.62 -0.07
CA THR A 200 -23.17 5.08 0.36
C THR A 200 -23.01 6.58 0.24
#